data_AF-A0A1F7YB66-F1
#
_entry.id   AF-A0A1F7YB66-F1
#
_cell.length_a   1.000
_cell.length_b   1.000
_cell.length_c   1.000
_cell.angle_alpha   90.00
_cell.angle_beta   90.00
_cell.angle_gamma   90.00
#
_symmetry.space_group_name_H-M   'P 1'
#
loop_
_entity.id
_entity.type
_entity.pdbx_description
1 polymer ?
#
loop_
_entity_poly.entity_id
_entity_poly.type
_entity_poly.pdbx_seq_one_letter_code
_entity_poly.pdbx_strand_id
1 'polypeptide(L)'
;MSILTIALIFFGTLNYLFIFWKLLREDYSSQLIFSTGFYVIFGSLAVGLMTNKLLPGFWFWGATLGFSLGVAVSTLRYKLRLFEVLEAAGIGHIFILMTIFLADSISRSSYTSLVASLIMLGLVLMFFFLKSKYKRFSWYKSGKVGFSGLITLGLFFILRASFAFQAVNVLSYIEKFKFLDFGVSILIAIAMFLSVYKLSMEGVI
;
A
#
# COMPACT_ATOMS: atom_id res chain seq x y z
N MET A 1 15.84 8.41 -16.23
CA MET A 1 15.48 7.05 -15.76
C MET A 1 16.05 6.05 -16.76
N SER A 2 16.59 4.92 -16.30
CA SER A 2 17.03 3.87 -17.22
C SER A 2 15.82 3.14 -17.80
N ILE A 3 15.99 2.50 -18.98
CA ILE A 3 14.95 1.68 -19.61
C ILE A 3 14.50 0.56 -18.64
N LEU A 4 15.45 -0.02 -17.88
CA LEU A 4 15.16 -1.03 -16.87
C LEU A 4 14.23 -0.50 -15.77
N THR A 5 14.47 0.71 -15.25
CA THR A 5 13.59 1.32 -14.24
C THR A 5 12.15 1.44 -14.75
N ILE A 6 12.00 1.91 -16.00
CA ILE A 6 10.67 2.06 -16.62
C ILE A 6 10.00 0.70 -16.77
N ALA A 7 10.73 -0.31 -17.24
CA ALA A 7 10.21 -1.67 -17.40
C ALA A 7 9.75 -2.28 -16.06
N LEU A 8 10.52 -2.09 -14.98
CA LEU A 8 10.17 -2.60 -13.64
C LEU A 8 8.94 -1.91 -13.05
N ILE A 9 8.82 -0.59 -13.20
CA ILE A 9 7.63 0.15 -12.72
C ILE A 9 6.40 -0.23 -13.54
N PHE A 10 6.55 -0.40 -14.85
CA PHE A 10 5.48 -0.88 -15.72
C PHE A 10 5.03 -2.29 -15.31
N PHE A 11 5.98 -3.20 -15.06
CA PHE A 11 5.70 -4.53 -14.53
C PHE A 11 4.98 -4.49 -13.18
N GLY A 12 5.42 -3.62 -12.26
CA GLY A 12 4.75 -3.40 -10.96
C GLY A 12 3.31 -2.93 -11.13
N THR A 13 3.06 -2.03 -12.09
CA THR A 13 1.73 -1.50 -12.39
C THR A 13 0.80 -2.56 -13.00
N LEU A 14 1.31 -3.40 -13.90
CA LEU A 14 0.54 -4.53 -14.43
C LEU A 14 0.18 -5.53 -13.33
N ASN A 15 1.13 -5.84 -12.44
CA ASN A 15 0.87 -6.73 -11.30
C ASN A 15 -0.12 -6.11 -10.31
N TYR A 16 -0.05 -4.80 -10.07
CA TYR A 16 -1.07 -4.09 -9.31
C TYR A 16 -2.46 -4.35 -9.89
N LEU A 17 -2.65 -4.10 -11.19
CA LEU A 17 -3.95 -4.27 -11.85
C LEU A 17 -4.41 -5.73 -11.81
N PHE A 18 -3.49 -6.67 -12.02
CA PHE A 18 -3.78 -8.10 -11.94
C PHE A 18 -4.20 -8.54 -10.53
N ILE A 19 -3.48 -8.12 -9.48
CA ILE A 19 -3.82 -8.42 -8.09
C ILE A 19 -5.16 -7.77 -7.73
N PHE A 20 -5.35 -6.50 -8.12
CA PHE A 20 -6.58 -5.75 -7.88
C PHE A 20 -7.79 -6.44 -8.51
N TRP A 21 -7.68 -6.86 -9.77
CA TRP A 21 -8.69 -7.67 -10.45
C TRP A 21 -8.92 -9.02 -9.78
N LYS A 22 -7.85 -9.76 -9.48
CA LYS A 22 -7.96 -11.09 -8.88
C LYS A 22 -8.72 -11.07 -7.55
N LEU A 23 -8.56 -10.01 -6.75
CA LEU A 23 -9.19 -9.91 -5.44
C LEU A 23 -10.63 -9.39 -5.48
N LEU A 24 -11.05 -8.72 -6.56
CA LEU A 24 -12.36 -8.08 -6.68
C LEU A 24 -13.29 -8.71 -7.72
N ARG A 25 -12.77 -9.58 -8.60
CA ARG A 25 -13.52 -10.16 -9.75
C ARG A 25 -14.75 -11.00 -9.36
N GLU A 26 -14.82 -11.47 -8.12
CA GLU A 26 -15.95 -12.28 -7.65
C GLU A 26 -17.17 -11.42 -7.31
N ASP A 27 -16.95 -10.15 -6.95
CA ASP A 27 -17.98 -9.25 -6.44
C ASP A 27 -18.32 -8.08 -7.40
N TYR A 28 -17.43 -7.76 -8.34
CA TYR A 28 -17.54 -6.55 -9.16
C TYR A 28 -17.24 -6.82 -10.65
N SER A 29 -17.85 -6.04 -11.52
CA SER A 29 -17.59 -6.13 -12.97
C SER A 29 -16.19 -5.64 -13.32
N SER A 30 -15.56 -6.22 -14.34
CA SER A 30 -14.23 -5.82 -14.81
C SER A 30 -14.12 -4.32 -15.09
N GLN A 31 -15.17 -3.71 -15.66
CA GLN A 31 -15.20 -2.28 -15.94
C GLN A 31 -15.06 -1.44 -14.65
N LEU A 32 -15.79 -1.79 -13.58
CA LEU A 32 -15.71 -1.10 -12.30
C LEU A 32 -14.34 -1.29 -11.64
N ILE A 33 -13.82 -2.51 -11.68
CA ILE A 33 -12.51 -2.87 -11.14
C ILE A 33 -11.41 -2.04 -11.81
N PHE A 34 -11.32 -2.07 -13.15
CA PHE A 34 -10.27 -1.34 -13.85
C PHE A 34 -10.44 0.18 -13.71
N SER A 35 -11.66 0.71 -13.76
CA SER A 35 -11.91 2.14 -13.53
C SER A 35 -11.42 2.58 -12.16
N THR A 36 -11.73 1.80 -11.12
CA THR A 36 -11.27 2.03 -9.74
C THR A 36 -9.76 1.93 -9.64
N GLY A 37 -9.15 0.88 -10.20
CA GLY A 37 -7.70 0.70 -10.25
C GLY A 37 -6.99 1.89 -10.92
N PHE A 38 -7.54 2.40 -12.02
CA PHE A 38 -7.01 3.59 -12.68
C PHE A 38 -7.16 4.85 -11.84
N TYR A 39 -8.29 5.09 -11.17
CA TYR A 39 -8.42 6.22 -10.24
C TYR A 39 -7.33 6.21 -9.16
N VAL A 40 -7.03 5.04 -8.59
CA VAL A 40 -6.01 4.89 -7.56
C VAL A 40 -4.61 5.13 -8.14
N ILE A 41 -4.27 4.51 -9.27
CA ILE A 41 -2.96 4.68 -9.91
C ILE A 41 -2.75 6.13 -10.35
N PHE A 42 -3.71 6.73 -11.08
CA PHE A 42 -3.60 8.10 -11.54
C PHE A 42 -3.57 9.09 -10.39
N GLY A 43 -4.40 8.89 -9.35
CA GLY A 43 -4.37 9.71 -8.14
C GLY A 43 -2.99 9.68 -7.49
N SER A 44 -2.46 8.47 -7.25
CA SER A 44 -1.13 8.28 -6.65
C SER A 44 -0.01 8.89 -7.51
N LEU A 45 -0.04 8.67 -8.83
CA LEU A 45 0.97 9.19 -9.75
C LEU A 45 0.90 10.72 -9.86
N ALA A 46 -0.28 11.30 -10.08
CA ALA A 46 -0.45 12.73 -10.29
C ALA A 46 -0.04 13.53 -9.04
N VAL A 47 -0.55 13.13 -7.86
CA VAL A 47 -0.22 13.81 -6.59
C VAL A 47 1.22 13.54 -6.19
N GLY A 48 1.74 12.33 -6.42
CA GLY A 48 3.14 11.98 -6.17
C GLY A 48 4.11 12.82 -7.01
N LEU A 49 3.87 12.95 -8.31
CA LEU A 49 4.69 13.77 -9.22
C LEU A 49 4.59 15.27 -8.89
N MET A 50 3.38 15.77 -8.65
CA MET A 50 3.15 17.16 -8.24
C MET A 50 3.92 17.47 -6.94
N THR A 51 3.80 16.59 -5.95
CA THR A 51 4.50 16.75 -4.67
C THR A 51 6.01 16.66 -4.84
N ASN A 52 6.52 15.75 -5.67
CA ASN A 52 7.96 15.66 -5.92
C ASN A 52 8.54 16.93 -6.59
N LYS A 53 7.74 17.63 -7.40
CA LYS A 53 8.14 18.91 -8.01
C LYS A 53 8.10 20.07 -7.02
N LEU A 54 7.08 20.13 -6.15
CA LEU A 54 6.86 21.24 -5.22
C LEU A 54 7.64 21.07 -3.90
N LEU A 55 7.72 19.84 -3.39
CA LEU A 55 8.31 19.45 -2.12
C LEU A 55 9.16 18.17 -2.32
N PRO A 56 10.37 18.29 -2.89
CA PRO A 56 11.27 17.15 -3.09
C PRO A 56 11.50 16.37 -1.78
N GLY A 57 11.38 15.05 -1.85
CA GLY A 57 11.46 14.16 -0.68
C GLY A 57 10.10 13.79 -0.07
N PHE A 58 9.03 14.56 -0.32
CA PHE A 58 7.66 14.23 0.11
C PHE A 58 6.89 13.37 -0.89
N TRP A 59 7.56 12.86 -1.93
CA TRP A 59 6.93 12.09 -3.02
C TRP A 59 6.10 10.90 -2.51
N PHE A 60 6.58 10.19 -1.47
CA PHE A 60 5.90 9.05 -0.88
C PHE A 60 4.56 9.46 -0.24
N TRP A 61 4.59 10.54 0.55
CA TRP A 61 3.39 11.06 1.21
C TRP A 61 2.40 11.64 0.21
N GLY A 62 2.90 12.35 -0.82
CA GLY A 62 2.09 12.80 -1.95
C GLY A 62 1.42 11.64 -2.68
N ALA A 63 2.17 10.58 -2.99
CA ALA A 63 1.65 9.39 -3.63
C ALA A 63 0.62 8.64 -2.76
N THR A 64 0.84 8.60 -1.44
CA THR A 64 -0.08 8.00 -0.45
C THR A 64 -1.38 8.81 -0.31
N LEU A 65 -1.29 10.15 -0.35
CA LEU A 65 -2.45 11.03 -0.38
C LEU A 65 -3.25 10.83 -1.67
N GLY A 66 -2.57 10.82 -2.82
CA GLY A 66 -3.19 10.55 -4.12
C GLY A 66 -3.85 9.16 -4.19
N PHE A 67 -3.20 8.15 -3.62
CA PHE A 67 -3.76 6.81 -3.45
C PHE A 67 -5.05 6.85 -2.62
N SER A 68 -5.01 7.49 -1.45
CA SER A 68 -6.15 7.60 -0.54
C SER A 68 -7.33 8.34 -1.19
N LEU A 69 -7.05 9.44 -1.91
CA LEU A 69 -8.06 10.17 -2.67
C LEU A 69 -8.64 9.33 -3.80
N GLY A 70 -7.80 8.59 -4.55
CA GLY A 70 -8.24 7.69 -5.60
C GLY A 70 -9.17 6.59 -5.06
N VAL A 71 -8.82 5.98 -3.92
CA VAL A 71 -9.68 5.00 -3.22
C VAL A 71 -10.98 5.65 -2.76
N ALA A 72 -10.93 6.81 -2.11
CA ALA A 72 -12.12 7.49 -1.61
C ALA A 72 -13.08 7.89 -2.75
N VAL A 73 -12.59 8.54 -3.79
CA VAL A 73 -13.40 8.98 -4.94
C VAL A 73 -14.05 7.79 -5.63
N SER A 74 -13.28 6.74 -5.91
CA SER A 74 -13.82 5.55 -6.59
C SER A 74 -14.82 4.77 -5.72
N THR A 75 -14.55 4.62 -4.43
CA THR A 75 -15.45 3.96 -3.48
C THR A 75 -16.76 4.72 -3.35
N LEU A 76 -16.72 6.05 -3.21
CA LEU A 76 -17.92 6.88 -3.12
C LEU A 76 -18.70 6.91 -4.44
N ARG A 77 -18.02 7.07 -5.57
CA ARG A 77 -18.64 7.15 -6.90
C ARG A 77 -19.33 5.83 -7.29
N TYR A 78 -18.68 4.71 -7.03
CA TYR A 78 -19.15 3.38 -7.44
C TYR A 78 -19.81 2.58 -6.32
N LYS A 79 -19.96 3.17 -5.13
CA LYS A 79 -20.56 2.55 -3.93
C LYS A 79 -19.92 1.20 -3.59
N LEU A 80 -18.61 1.10 -3.73
CA LEU A 80 -17.85 -0.12 -3.43
C LEU A 80 -17.68 -0.29 -1.92
N ARG A 81 -17.38 -1.51 -1.47
CA ARG A 81 -17.03 -1.76 -0.07
C ARG A 81 -15.60 -1.28 0.19
N LEU A 82 -15.45 -0.24 1.00
CA LEU A 82 -14.16 0.42 1.27
C LEU A 82 -13.05 -0.57 1.65
N PHE A 83 -13.33 -1.51 2.57
CA PHE A 83 -12.32 -2.44 3.06
C PHE A 83 -11.83 -3.43 2.00
N GLU A 84 -12.67 -3.80 1.04
CA GLU A 84 -12.28 -4.68 -0.08
C GLU A 84 -11.40 -3.94 -1.08
N VAL A 85 -11.80 -2.71 -1.42
CA VAL A 85 -11.02 -1.82 -2.30
C VAL A 85 -9.67 -1.49 -1.66
N LEU A 86 -9.66 -1.12 -0.37
CA LEU A 86 -8.44 -0.79 0.36
C LEU A 86 -7.52 -2.01 0.51
N GLU A 87 -8.08 -3.19 0.77
CA GLU A 87 -7.30 -4.44 0.81
C GLU A 87 -6.61 -4.68 -0.54
N ALA A 88 -7.38 -4.66 -1.63
CA ALA A 88 -6.87 -4.95 -2.97
C ALA A 88 -5.89 -3.88 -3.48
N ALA A 89 -6.21 -2.61 -3.26
CA ALA A 89 -5.37 -1.48 -3.67
C ALA A 89 -4.09 -1.44 -2.83
N GLY A 90 -4.19 -1.66 -1.51
CA GLY A 90 -3.07 -1.58 -0.58
C GLY A 90 -2.00 -2.61 -0.89
N ILE A 91 -2.39 -3.88 -1.08
CA ILE A 91 -1.44 -4.93 -1.45
C ILE A 91 -0.81 -4.70 -2.82
N GLY A 92 -1.60 -4.26 -3.81
CA GLY A 92 -1.08 -3.89 -5.11
C GLY A 92 -0.07 -2.75 -5.01
N HIS A 93 -0.35 -1.75 -4.16
CA HIS A 93 0.53 -0.58 -3.99
C HIS A 93 1.85 -0.97 -3.32
N ILE A 94 1.82 -1.87 -2.33
CA ILE A 94 3.05 -2.45 -1.74
C ILE A 94 3.86 -3.17 -2.83
N PHE A 95 3.23 -3.87 -3.77
CA PHE A 95 3.93 -4.51 -4.88
C PHE A 95 4.56 -3.49 -5.83
N ILE A 96 3.89 -2.37 -6.13
CA ILE A 96 4.50 -1.27 -6.90
C ILE A 96 5.74 -0.73 -6.17
N LEU A 97 5.62 -0.44 -4.87
CA LEU A 97 6.75 0.04 -4.05
C LEU A 97 7.92 -0.95 -4.06
N MET A 98 7.65 -2.26 -3.97
CA MET A 98 8.65 -3.32 -4.12
C MET A 98 9.42 -3.15 -5.43
N THR A 99 8.73 -3.00 -6.57
CA THR A 99 9.40 -2.84 -7.87
C THR A 99 10.17 -1.52 -8.00
N ILE A 100 9.70 -0.44 -7.36
CA ILE A 100 10.41 0.84 -7.32
C ILE A 100 11.72 0.70 -6.54
N PHE A 101 11.69 0.08 -5.36
CA PHE A 101 12.90 -0.14 -4.56
C PHE A 101 13.87 -1.11 -5.22
N LEU A 102 13.37 -2.16 -5.90
CA LEU A 102 14.20 -3.06 -6.69
C LEU A 102 14.89 -2.31 -7.84
N ALA A 103 14.14 -1.47 -8.57
CA ALA A 103 14.68 -0.69 -9.67
C ALA A 103 15.76 0.30 -9.21
N ASP A 104 15.55 0.94 -8.06
CA ASP A 104 16.54 1.83 -7.44
C ASP A 104 17.78 1.06 -6.98
N SER A 105 17.60 -0.11 -6.37
CA SER A 105 18.70 -0.98 -5.97
C SER A 105 19.58 -1.39 -7.14
N ILE A 106 18.99 -1.82 -8.27
CA ILE A 106 19.76 -2.22 -9.45
C ILE A 106 20.42 -1.01 -10.12
N SER A 107 19.72 0.12 -10.21
CA SER A 107 20.23 1.29 -10.95
C SER A 107 21.32 2.06 -10.19
N ARG A 108 21.29 2.03 -8.85
CA ARG A 108 22.21 2.78 -7.98
C ARG A 108 23.09 1.89 -7.11
N SER A 109 22.99 0.57 -7.25
CA SER A 109 23.64 -0.42 -6.36
C SER A 109 23.33 -0.18 -4.87
N SER A 110 22.10 0.27 -4.57
CA SER A 110 21.69 0.62 -3.22
C SER A 110 21.30 -0.63 -2.42
N TYR A 111 22.07 -0.93 -1.38
CA TYR A 111 21.77 -2.02 -0.43
C TYR A 111 20.50 -1.76 0.38
N THR A 112 20.26 -0.51 0.81
CA THR A 112 19.06 -0.17 1.59
C THR A 112 17.79 -0.35 0.77
N SER A 113 17.83 -0.02 -0.53
CA SER A 113 16.72 -0.25 -1.45
C SER A 113 16.49 -1.73 -1.73
N LEU A 114 17.55 -2.57 -1.75
CA LEU A 114 17.39 -4.03 -1.86
C LEU A 114 16.65 -4.60 -0.65
N VAL A 115 17.09 -4.23 0.55
CA VAL A 115 16.47 -4.65 1.81
C VAL A 115 15.01 -4.19 1.88
N ALA A 116 14.73 -2.94 1.51
CA ALA A 116 13.37 -2.42 1.43
C ALA A 116 12.50 -3.24 0.47
N SER A 117 13.00 -3.57 -0.72
CA SER A 117 12.29 -4.43 -1.68
C SER A 117 11.99 -5.82 -1.11
N LEU A 118 12.95 -6.46 -0.43
CA LEU A 118 12.76 -7.78 0.19
C LEU A 118 11.72 -7.73 1.32
N ILE A 119 11.71 -6.66 2.11
CA ILE A 119 10.69 -6.44 3.14
C ILE A 119 9.31 -6.29 2.50
N MET A 120 9.17 -5.52 1.42
CA MET A 120 7.89 -5.40 0.70
C MET A 120 7.42 -6.74 0.15
N LEU A 121 8.33 -7.55 -0.40
CA LEU A 121 8.03 -8.92 -0.83
C LEU A 121 7.53 -9.77 0.34
N GLY A 122 8.21 -9.72 1.49
CA GLY A 122 7.79 -10.40 2.72
C GLY A 122 6.38 -10.00 3.17
N LEU A 123 6.05 -8.71 3.12
CA LEU A 123 4.70 -8.20 3.40
C LEU A 123 3.66 -8.72 2.40
N VAL A 124 4.02 -8.84 1.12
CA VAL A 124 3.13 -9.40 0.10
C VAL A 124 2.85 -10.89 0.37
N LEU A 125 3.88 -11.67 0.70
CA LEU A 125 3.73 -13.08 1.05
C LEU A 125 2.90 -13.25 2.33
N MET A 126 3.17 -12.44 3.33
CA MET A 126 2.41 -12.40 4.59
C MET A 126 0.93 -12.08 4.35
N PHE A 127 0.62 -11.13 3.45
CA PHE A 127 -0.76 -10.85 3.08
C PHE A 127 -1.50 -12.09 2.56
N PHE A 128 -0.91 -12.82 1.60
CA PHE A 128 -1.54 -14.03 1.05
C PHE A 128 -1.64 -15.14 2.09
N PHE A 129 -0.65 -15.28 2.96
CA PHE A 129 -0.72 -16.19 4.10
C PHE A 129 -1.90 -15.85 5.01
N LEU A 130 -2.02 -14.59 5.46
CA LEU A 130 -3.13 -14.12 6.30
C LEU A 130 -4.48 -14.31 5.59
N LYS A 131 -4.58 -13.95 4.31
CA LYS A 131 -5.80 -14.12 3.51
C LYS A 131 -6.26 -15.58 3.44
N SER A 132 -5.34 -16.55 3.47
CA SER A 132 -5.69 -17.98 3.49
C SER A 132 -6.15 -18.49 4.86
N LYS A 133 -5.82 -17.79 5.96
CA LYS A 133 -6.03 -18.27 7.33
C LYS A 133 -6.96 -17.41 8.18
N TYR A 134 -7.25 -16.17 7.80
CA TYR A 134 -7.87 -15.18 8.70
C TYR A 134 -9.22 -15.61 9.28
N LYS A 135 -10.02 -16.37 8.53
CA LYS A 135 -11.31 -16.92 9.00
C LYS A 135 -11.18 -17.94 10.15
N ARG A 136 -9.96 -18.45 10.41
CA ARG A 136 -9.69 -19.44 11.47
C ARG A 136 -9.20 -18.79 12.78
N PHE A 137 -8.97 -17.48 12.79
CA PHE A 137 -8.51 -16.81 14.00
C PHE A 137 -9.65 -16.67 15.01
N SER A 138 -9.49 -17.27 16.19
CA SER A 138 -10.50 -17.31 17.25
C SER A 138 -10.93 -15.92 17.74
N TRP A 139 -10.02 -14.95 17.69
CA TRP A 139 -10.28 -13.57 18.09
C TRP A 139 -10.90 -12.70 16.99
N TYR A 140 -10.91 -13.16 15.73
CA TYR A 140 -11.49 -12.45 14.58
C TYR A 140 -12.79 -13.13 14.12
N LYS A 141 -13.85 -12.98 14.91
CA LYS A 141 -15.14 -13.65 14.70
C LYS A 141 -15.89 -13.17 13.44
N SER A 142 -15.70 -11.91 13.07
CA SER A 142 -16.42 -11.25 11.97
C SER A 142 -16.24 -11.94 10.61
N GLY A 143 -15.07 -12.51 10.33
CA GLY A 143 -14.80 -13.17 9.03
C GLY A 143 -14.90 -12.26 7.80
N LYS A 144 -15.15 -10.94 7.98
CA LYS A 144 -15.26 -9.95 6.92
C LYS A 144 -13.92 -9.71 6.22
N VAL A 145 -14.02 -9.38 4.93
CA VAL A 145 -12.87 -9.01 4.09
C VAL A 145 -12.28 -7.68 4.57
N GLY A 146 -10.96 -7.50 4.44
CA GLY A 146 -10.24 -6.32 4.91
C GLY A 146 -9.23 -6.61 6.00
N PHE A 147 -9.39 -7.72 6.74
CA PHE A 147 -8.45 -8.12 7.80
C PHE A 147 -7.01 -8.20 7.31
N SER A 148 -6.78 -8.98 6.26
CA SER A 148 -5.45 -9.20 5.71
C SER A 148 -4.84 -7.91 5.18
N GLY A 149 -5.63 -7.10 4.48
CA GLY A 149 -5.16 -5.81 3.95
C GLY A 149 -4.75 -4.85 5.05
N LEU A 150 -5.61 -4.64 6.05
CA LEU A 150 -5.36 -3.70 7.14
C LEU A 150 -4.19 -4.12 8.02
N ILE A 151 -4.04 -5.41 8.35
CA ILE A 151 -2.88 -5.90 9.11
C ILE A 151 -1.59 -5.69 8.32
N THR A 152 -1.56 -6.03 7.02
CA THR A 152 -0.37 -5.85 6.19
C THR A 152 -0.01 -4.36 6.03
N LEU A 153 -1.01 -3.49 5.81
CA LEU A 153 -0.79 -2.03 5.75
C LEU A 153 -0.32 -1.46 7.09
N GLY A 154 -0.92 -1.90 8.21
CA GLY A 154 -0.48 -1.51 9.55
C GLY A 154 0.97 -1.90 9.82
N LEU A 155 1.36 -3.13 9.47
CA LEU A 155 2.74 -3.61 9.59
C LEU A 155 3.71 -2.88 8.66
N PHE A 156 3.30 -2.58 7.43
CA PHE A 156 4.06 -1.73 6.51
C PHE A 156 4.39 -0.37 7.15
N PHE A 157 3.40 0.31 7.74
CA PHE A 157 3.62 1.62 8.38
C PHE A 157 4.40 1.53 9.69
N ILE A 158 4.28 0.44 10.46
CA ILE A 158 5.16 0.19 11.62
C ILE A 158 6.61 0.06 11.17
N LEU A 159 6.88 -0.78 10.17
CA LEU A 159 8.24 -0.96 9.66
C LEU A 159 8.80 0.35 9.13
N ARG A 160 7.96 1.12 8.43
CA ARG A 160 8.31 2.45 7.96
C ARG A 160 8.71 3.39 9.11
N ALA A 161 7.90 3.43 10.16
CA ALA A 161 8.20 4.22 11.36
C ALA A 161 9.53 3.78 12.01
N SER A 162 9.75 2.48 12.17
CA SER A 162 10.97 1.93 12.77
C SER A 162 12.23 2.36 12.01
N PHE A 163 12.21 2.33 10.68
CA PHE A 163 13.34 2.79 9.86
C PHE A 163 13.53 4.31 9.91
N ALA A 164 12.44 5.08 9.93
CA ALA A 164 12.51 6.53 10.09
C ALA A 164 13.16 6.92 11.43
N PHE A 165 12.84 6.20 12.51
CA PHE A 165 13.43 6.40 13.83
C PHE A 165 14.92 6.08 13.86
N GLN A 166 15.34 4.97 13.23
CA GLN A 166 16.74 4.55 13.16
C GLN A 166 17.60 5.40 12.19
N ALA A 167 17.01 6.43 11.56
CA ALA A 167 17.69 7.30 10.60
C ALA A 167 18.30 6.55 9.40
N VAL A 168 17.76 5.37 9.05
CA VAL A 168 18.23 4.59 7.90
C VAL A 168 17.82 5.31 6.63
N ASN A 169 18.79 5.64 5.77
CA ASN A 169 18.52 6.34 4.53
C ASN A 169 17.88 5.38 3.51
N VAL A 170 16.58 5.57 3.26
CA VAL A 170 15.81 4.84 2.25
C VAL A 170 15.12 5.87 1.37
N LEU A 171 15.04 5.58 0.07
CA LEU A 171 14.51 6.46 -0.98
C LEU A 171 13.18 7.16 -0.64
N SER A 172 12.33 6.51 0.17
CA SER A 172 11.02 7.05 0.54
C SER A 172 11.00 7.96 1.77
N TYR A 173 12.10 8.13 2.52
CA TYR A 173 12.13 8.91 3.76
C TYR A 173 12.46 10.38 3.53
N ILE A 174 11.92 11.23 4.41
CA ILE A 174 12.28 12.64 4.45
C ILE A 174 13.44 12.84 5.44
N GLU A 175 14.67 12.94 4.95
CA GLU A 175 15.87 13.06 5.80
C GLU A 175 15.82 14.23 6.80
N LYS A 176 15.25 15.36 6.40
CA LYS A 176 15.13 16.57 7.25
C LYS A 176 13.99 16.51 8.27
N PHE A 177 12.99 15.67 8.04
CA PHE A 177 11.74 15.63 8.82
C PHE A 177 11.44 14.22 9.35
N LYS A 178 12.46 13.54 9.90
CA LYS A 178 12.37 12.15 10.37
C LYS A 178 11.27 11.95 11.43
N PHE A 179 11.11 12.91 12.34
CA PHE A 179 10.05 12.87 13.37
C PHE A 179 8.64 12.96 12.78
N LEU A 180 8.46 13.74 11.70
CA LEU A 180 7.19 13.83 11.00
C LEU A 180 6.87 12.51 10.30
N ASP A 181 7.85 11.94 9.59
CA ASP A 181 7.69 10.66 8.89
C ASP A 181 7.35 9.52 9.86
N PHE A 182 8.05 9.47 11.00
CA PHE A 182 7.78 8.57 12.11
C PHE A 182 6.37 8.75 12.67
N GLY A 183 6.01 9.98 13.06
CA GLY A 183 4.74 10.28 13.70
C GLY A 183 3.55 9.97 12.80
N VAL A 184 3.59 10.41 11.54
CA VAL A 184 2.49 10.14 10.58
C VAL A 184 2.38 8.65 10.30
N SER A 185 3.50 7.93 10.16
CA SER A 185 3.48 6.48 9.94
C SER A 185 2.85 5.73 11.12
N ILE A 186 3.18 6.10 12.36
CA ILE A 186 2.56 5.49 13.55
C ILE A 186 1.06 5.78 13.62
N LEU A 187 0.64 7.01 13.36
CA LEU A 187 -0.78 7.38 13.38
C LEU A 187 -1.58 6.55 12.37
N ILE A 188 -1.06 6.36 11.17
CA ILE A 188 -1.71 5.52 10.16
C ILE A 188 -1.72 4.06 10.60
N ALA A 189 -0.61 3.53 11.13
CA ALA A 189 -0.56 2.17 11.65
C ALA A 189 -1.62 1.94 12.73
N ILE A 190 -1.71 2.83 13.72
CA ILE A 190 -2.74 2.78 14.78
C ILE A 190 -4.14 2.78 14.17
N ALA A 191 -4.41 3.67 13.21
CA ALA A 191 -5.71 3.72 12.53
C ALA A 191 -6.06 2.39 11.81
N MET A 192 -5.08 1.73 11.20
CA MET A 192 -5.27 0.42 10.57
C MET A 192 -5.60 -0.67 11.61
N PHE A 193 -4.86 -0.74 12.72
CA PHE A 193 -5.14 -1.73 13.77
C PHE A 193 -6.46 -1.47 14.50
N LEU A 194 -6.82 -0.21 14.75
CA LEU A 194 -8.14 0.16 15.29
C LEU A 194 -9.26 -0.23 14.32
N SER A 195 -9.05 -0.10 13.01
CA SER A 195 -10.01 -0.55 12.00
C SER A 195 -10.17 -2.08 12.02
N VAL A 196 -9.10 -2.84 12.22
CA VAL A 196 -9.17 -4.30 12.41
C VAL A 196 -9.95 -4.66 13.68
N TYR A 197 -9.68 -3.96 14.78
CA TYR A 197 -10.41 -4.16 16.04
C TYR A 197 -11.90 -3.87 15.87
N LYS A 198 -12.25 -2.76 15.21
CA LYS A 198 -13.65 -2.45 14.89
C LYS A 198 -14.29 -3.56 14.05
N LEU A 199 -13.61 -4.01 12.99
CA LEU A 199 -14.10 -5.10 12.15
C LEU A 199 -14.31 -6.40 12.92
N SER A 200 -13.44 -6.72 13.89
CA SER A 200 -13.59 -7.94 14.70
C SER A 200 -14.82 -7.90 15.60
N MET A 201 -15.14 -6.72 16.15
CA MET A 201 -16.28 -6.50 17.05
C MET A 201 -17.64 -6.51 16.32
N GLU A 202 -17.69 -6.14 15.04
CA GLU A 202 -18.92 -6.20 14.24
C GLU A 202 -19.47 -7.62 14.03
N GLY A 203 -18.72 -8.67 14.40
CA GLY A 203 -19.18 -10.06 14.40
C GLY A 203 -19.73 -10.55 15.75
N VAL A 204 -19.93 -9.66 16.72
CA VAL A 204 -20.36 -9.99 18.10
C VAL A 204 -21.80 -9.50 18.39
N ILE A 205 -22.62 -9.33 17.36
CA ILE A 205 -24.05 -8.97 17.49
C ILE A 205 -24.90 -10.10 16.95
#